data_AF-A0A2A7RJ37-F1
#
_entry.id   AF-A0A2A7RJ37-F1
#
_cell.length_a   1.000
_cell.length_b   1.000
_cell.length_c   1.000
_cell.angle_alpha   90.00
_cell.angle_beta   90.00
_cell.angle_gamma   90.00
#
_symmetry.space_group_name_H-M   'P 1'
#
loop_
_entity.id
_entity.type
_entity.pdbx_description
1 polymer ?
#
loop_
_entity_poly.entity_id
_entity_poly.type
_entity_poly.pdbx_seq_one_letter_code
_entity_poly.pdbx_strand_id
1 'polypeptide(L)'
;MEQLDSKQIKEAKYIYDNESLRDLADEEPDALLFWDGDEQALITKYAGDFDNAYETAMDFFTYKLDSDFHGNLNEFAKMLGYGLGAKAFSMADFLVDWNNYSEDALREIIHDDFNGDYLEDIYND
;
A
#
# COMPACT_ATOMS: atom_id res chain seq x y z
N MET A 1 7.34 36.78 2.69
CA MET A 1 6.55 35.56 2.39
C MET A 1 6.83 34.60 3.51
N GLU A 2 5.88 34.44 4.43
CA GLU A 2 5.97 33.39 5.45
C GLU A 2 5.92 32.04 4.73
N GLN A 3 6.96 31.22 4.93
CA GLN A 3 6.95 29.82 4.52
C GLN A 3 5.99 29.09 5.46
N LEU A 4 4.98 28.43 4.89
CA LEU A 4 4.05 27.58 5.62
C LEU A 4 4.84 26.49 6.37
N ASP A 5 4.49 26.27 7.63
CA ASP A 5 5.15 25.24 8.45
C ASP A 5 4.76 23.82 7.96
N SER A 6 5.62 22.83 8.21
CA SER A 6 5.46 21.44 7.77
C SER A 6 4.10 20.81 8.15
N LYS A 7 3.50 21.21 9.28
CA LYS A 7 2.15 20.82 9.70
C LYS A 7 1.06 21.49 8.87
N GLN A 8 1.25 22.76 8.52
CA GLN A 8 0.31 23.48 7.66
C GLN A 8 0.32 22.93 6.23
N ILE A 9 1.48 22.45 5.75
CA ILE A 9 1.59 21.70 4.48
C ILE A 9 0.91 20.33 4.60
N LYS A 10 1.08 19.60 5.72
CA LYS A 10 0.36 18.33 5.97
C LYS A 10 -1.15 18.52 6.04
N GLU A 11 -1.65 19.53 6.74
CA GLU A 11 -3.08 19.83 6.83
C GLU A 11 -3.64 20.33 5.50
N ALA A 12 -2.89 21.15 4.74
CA ALA A 12 -3.33 21.60 3.41
C ALA A 12 -3.32 20.47 2.37
N LYS A 13 -2.33 19.57 2.40
CA LYS A 13 -2.34 18.31 1.63
C LYS A 13 -3.55 17.47 2.02
N TYR A 14 -3.76 17.23 3.31
CA TYR A 14 -4.89 16.44 3.81
C TYR A 14 -6.27 16.97 3.35
N ILE A 15 -6.45 18.28 3.16
CA ILE A 15 -7.72 18.88 2.69
C ILE A 15 -7.87 18.77 1.17
N TYR A 16 -6.81 19.00 0.40
CA TYR A 16 -6.85 18.92 -1.07
C TYR A 16 -6.89 17.47 -1.56
N ASP A 17 -6.11 16.60 -0.91
CA ASP A 17 -6.13 15.16 -1.10
C ASP A 17 -7.50 14.58 -0.69
N ASN A 18 -8.24 15.20 0.24
CA ASN A 18 -9.60 14.75 0.61
C ASN A 18 -10.60 14.87 -0.54
N GLU A 19 -10.64 16.01 -1.26
CA GLU A 19 -11.57 16.17 -2.38
C GLU A 19 -11.20 15.25 -3.54
N SER A 20 -9.91 15.15 -3.89
CA SER A 20 -9.46 14.23 -4.95
C SER A 20 -9.66 12.76 -4.60
N LEU A 21 -9.45 12.36 -3.35
CA LEU A 21 -9.73 11.00 -2.88
C LEU A 21 -11.23 10.73 -2.82
N ARG A 22 -12.06 11.73 -2.51
CA ARG A 22 -13.51 11.58 -2.50
C ARG A 22 -14.09 11.45 -3.91
N ASP A 23 -13.63 12.27 -4.85
CA ASP A 23 -13.98 12.15 -6.26
C ASP A 23 -13.53 10.78 -6.79
N LEU A 24 -12.33 10.33 -6.39
CA LEU A 24 -11.84 9.00 -6.74
C LEU A 24 -12.70 7.89 -6.12
N ALA A 25 -13.17 8.03 -4.88
CA ALA A 25 -14.04 7.04 -4.24
C ALA A 25 -15.36 6.83 -5.01
N ASP A 26 -15.87 7.87 -5.66
CA ASP A 26 -17.06 7.77 -6.53
C ASP A 26 -16.76 7.02 -7.84
N GLU A 27 -15.52 7.11 -8.36
CA GLU A 27 -15.10 6.49 -9.63
C GLU A 27 -14.46 5.09 -9.49
N GLU A 28 -13.82 4.84 -8.36
CA GLU A 28 -13.07 3.63 -8.00
C GLU A 28 -13.21 3.38 -6.49
N PRO A 29 -14.40 2.93 -6.05
CA PRO A 29 -14.68 2.68 -4.63
C PRO A 29 -13.72 1.66 -4.01
N ASP A 30 -13.23 0.72 -4.82
CA ASP A 30 -12.31 -0.33 -4.41
C ASP A 30 -10.85 0.13 -4.36
N ALA A 31 -10.52 1.40 -4.67
CA ALA A 31 -9.16 1.91 -4.47
C ALA A 31 -8.76 1.79 -2.99
N LEU A 32 -7.50 1.45 -2.73
CA LEU A 32 -7.01 1.15 -1.38
C LEU A 32 -6.04 2.24 -0.91
N LEU A 33 -6.41 2.98 0.14
CA LEU A 33 -5.53 3.95 0.79
C LEU A 33 -4.84 3.26 1.97
N PHE A 34 -3.51 3.32 2.05
CA PHE A 34 -2.75 2.59 3.06
C PHE A 34 -1.52 3.36 3.53
N TRP A 35 -0.85 2.86 4.57
CA TRP A 35 0.36 3.47 5.12
C TRP A 35 1.62 2.71 4.67
N ASP A 36 2.47 3.37 3.88
CA ASP A 36 3.71 2.79 3.32
C ASP A 36 4.90 2.83 4.33
N GLY A 37 4.68 3.40 5.51
CA GLY A 37 5.69 3.52 6.57
C GLY A 37 6.08 4.98 6.83
N ASP A 38 6.39 5.73 5.77
CA ASP A 38 6.76 7.16 5.86
C ASP A 38 5.60 8.10 5.52
N GLU A 39 4.73 7.70 4.59
CA GLU A 39 3.56 8.46 4.14
C GLU A 39 2.39 7.57 3.70
N GLN A 40 1.26 8.19 3.38
CA GLN A 40 0.11 7.48 2.80
C GLN A 40 0.37 7.18 1.32
N ALA A 41 -0.07 6.01 0.90
CA ALA A 41 0.00 5.52 -0.47
C ALA A 41 -1.37 5.03 -0.94
N LEU A 42 -1.54 4.93 -2.25
CA LEU A 42 -2.81 4.56 -2.87
C LEU A 42 -2.61 3.45 -3.90
N ILE A 43 -3.46 2.41 -3.89
CA ILE A 43 -3.60 1.47 -5.00
C ILE A 43 -4.82 1.87 -5.83
N THR A 44 -4.60 2.28 -7.08
CA THR A 44 -5.65 2.77 -8.00
C THR A 44 -5.22 2.62 -9.45
N LYS A 45 -6.17 2.36 -10.36
CA LYS A 45 -5.92 2.41 -11.82
C LYS A 45 -5.46 3.79 -12.33
N TYR A 46 -5.63 4.84 -11.53
CA TYR A 46 -5.22 6.22 -11.84
C TYR A 46 -3.92 6.63 -11.14
N ALA A 47 -3.07 5.68 -10.78
CA ALA A 47 -1.85 5.95 -10.00
C ALA A 47 -0.96 7.05 -10.59
N GLY A 48 -0.96 7.22 -11.92
CA GLY A 48 -0.19 8.27 -12.60
C GLY A 48 -0.62 9.71 -12.26
N ASP A 49 -1.80 9.91 -11.66
CA ASP A 49 -2.31 11.22 -11.26
C ASP A 49 -1.95 11.60 -9.81
N PHE A 50 -1.29 10.70 -9.06
CA PHE A 50 -0.96 10.88 -7.65
C PHE A 50 0.54 10.72 -7.37
N ASP A 51 1.08 11.48 -6.40
CA ASP A 51 2.53 11.49 -6.11
C ASP A 51 3.05 10.22 -5.43
N ASN A 52 2.19 9.47 -4.71
CA ASN A 52 2.54 8.22 -4.04
C ASN A 52 1.44 7.16 -4.25
N ALA A 53 1.37 6.63 -5.47
CA ALA A 53 0.38 5.63 -5.84
C ALA A 53 0.97 4.54 -6.72
N TYR A 54 0.33 3.38 -6.68
CA TYR A 54 0.68 2.20 -7.45
C TYR A 54 -0.55 1.73 -8.23
N GLU A 55 -0.32 1.25 -9.45
CA GLU A 55 -1.41 0.76 -10.31
C GLU A 55 -1.96 -0.57 -9.77
N THR A 56 -1.09 -1.41 -9.20
CA THR A 56 -1.43 -2.70 -8.59
C THR A 56 -0.73 -2.91 -7.25
N ALA A 57 -1.25 -3.81 -6.43
CA ALA A 57 -0.62 -4.27 -5.21
C ALA A 57 0.72 -4.99 -5.48
N MET A 58 0.84 -5.67 -6.62
CA MET A 58 2.12 -6.26 -7.03
C MET A 58 3.19 -5.21 -7.32
N ASP A 59 2.83 -4.06 -7.90
CA ASP A 59 3.77 -2.95 -8.12
C ASP A 59 4.29 -2.41 -6.78
N PHE A 60 3.40 -2.25 -5.80
CA PHE A 60 3.78 -1.89 -4.43
C PHE A 60 4.78 -2.88 -3.81
N PHE A 61 4.48 -4.18 -3.83
CA PHE A 61 5.38 -5.16 -3.23
C PHE A 61 6.69 -5.33 -4.01
N THR A 62 6.67 -5.13 -5.32
CA THR A 62 7.89 -5.11 -6.15
C THR A 62 8.76 -3.90 -5.78
N TYR A 63 8.15 -2.73 -5.60
CA TYR A 63 8.83 -1.54 -5.10
C TYR A 63 9.46 -1.82 -3.73
N LYS A 64 8.68 -2.32 -2.75
CA LYS A 64 9.18 -2.67 -1.42
C LYS A 64 10.37 -3.62 -1.47
N LEU A 65 10.28 -4.68 -2.27
CA LEU A 65 11.36 -5.65 -2.42
C LEU A 65 12.66 -4.99 -2.89
N ASP A 66 12.58 -4.04 -3.83
CA ASP A 66 13.77 -3.34 -4.35
C ASP A 66 14.27 -2.24 -3.39
N SER A 67 13.37 -1.39 -2.89
CA SER A 67 13.70 -0.20 -2.11
C SER A 67 14.13 -0.54 -0.68
N ASP A 68 13.35 -1.38 0.00
CA ASP A 68 13.45 -1.57 1.45
C ASP A 68 14.26 -2.83 1.77
N PHE A 69 14.13 -3.86 0.92
CA PHE A 69 14.80 -5.14 1.10
C PHE A 69 15.97 -5.37 0.13
N HIS A 70 16.24 -4.45 -0.80
CA HIS A 70 17.38 -4.53 -1.73
C HIS A 70 17.45 -5.86 -2.50
N GLY A 71 16.30 -6.38 -2.93
CA GLY A 71 16.16 -7.66 -3.62
C GLY A 71 16.29 -8.89 -2.70
N ASN A 72 16.35 -8.71 -1.38
CA ASN A 72 16.46 -9.81 -0.43
C ASN A 72 15.11 -10.48 -0.17
N LEU A 73 14.76 -11.41 -1.05
CA LEU A 73 13.54 -12.22 -0.95
C LEU A 73 13.38 -12.93 0.40
N ASN A 74 14.48 -13.30 1.08
CA ASN A 74 14.38 -13.96 2.38
C ASN A 74 13.94 -13.02 3.50
N GLU A 75 14.33 -11.75 3.45
CA GLU A 75 13.90 -10.76 4.45
C GLU A 75 12.49 -10.28 4.16
N PHE A 76 12.15 -10.11 2.88
CA PHE A 76 10.80 -9.81 2.44
C PHE A 76 9.81 -10.92 2.85
N ALA A 77 10.14 -12.19 2.61
CA ALA A 77 9.31 -13.32 3.04
C ALA A 77 9.12 -13.38 4.57
N LYS A 78 10.14 -13.00 5.35
CA LYS A 78 10.03 -12.93 6.82
C LYS A 78 9.11 -11.81 7.27
N MET A 79 9.09 -10.67 6.55
CA MET A 79 8.14 -9.60 6.81
C MET A 79 6.71 -10.10 6.64
N LEU A 80 6.47 -10.93 5.62
CA LEU A 80 5.19 -11.62 5.39
C LEU A 80 4.97 -12.86 6.29
N GLY A 81 5.77 -13.06 7.34
CA GLY A 81 5.58 -14.13 8.32
C GLY A 81 6.16 -15.51 7.96
N TYR A 82 6.81 -15.66 6.81
CA TYR A 82 7.40 -16.93 6.39
C TYR A 82 8.79 -17.17 7.03
N GLY A 83 9.13 -18.43 7.25
CA GLY A 83 10.45 -18.85 7.70
C GLY A 83 10.83 -18.42 9.13
N LEU A 84 9.85 -17.97 9.93
CA LEU A 84 10.07 -17.48 11.31
C LEU A 84 10.32 -18.59 12.35
N GLY A 85 10.28 -19.86 11.95
CA GLY A 85 10.61 -20.99 12.82
C GLY A 85 9.93 -22.30 12.41
N ALA A 86 10.09 -23.35 13.22
CA ALA A 86 9.63 -24.71 12.89
C ALA A 86 8.10 -24.88 12.74
N LYS A 87 7.31 -23.87 13.10
CA LYS A 87 5.84 -23.85 12.98
C LYS A 87 5.32 -22.82 11.97
N ALA A 88 6.19 -22.00 11.39
CA ALA A 88 5.82 -21.04 10.35
C ALA A 88 5.83 -21.73 8.98
N PHE A 89 5.10 -21.14 8.02
CA PHE A 89 5.23 -21.51 6.61
C PHE A 89 6.70 -21.40 6.18
N SER A 90 7.13 -22.33 5.34
CA SER A 90 8.53 -22.41 4.92
C SER A 90 8.84 -21.38 3.85
N MET A 91 10.13 -21.14 3.59
CA MET A 91 10.56 -20.32 2.45
C MET A 91 10.13 -20.94 1.10
N ALA A 92 9.97 -22.26 1.04
CA ALA A 92 9.46 -22.92 -0.16
C ALA A 92 7.98 -22.58 -0.39
N ASP A 93 7.18 -22.51 0.68
CA ASP A 93 5.78 -22.08 0.60
C ASP A 93 5.68 -20.64 0.11
N PHE A 94 6.53 -19.74 0.64
CA PHE A 94 6.60 -18.35 0.15
C PHE A 94 6.83 -18.26 -1.35
N LEU A 95 7.77 -19.03 -1.91
CA LEU A 95 8.05 -18.98 -3.36
C LEU A 95 6.88 -19.51 -4.20
N VAL A 96 6.10 -20.45 -3.67
CA VAL A 96 4.89 -20.94 -4.31
C VAL A 96 3.81 -19.87 -4.25
N ASP A 97 3.58 -19.29 -3.08
CA ASP A 97 2.56 -18.27 -2.86
C ASP A 97 2.88 -17.00 -3.66
N TRP A 98 4.13 -16.54 -3.67
CA TRP A 98 4.58 -15.38 -4.44
C TRP A 98 4.26 -15.46 -5.93
N ASN A 99 4.37 -16.66 -6.51
CA ASN A 99 4.02 -16.88 -7.93
C ASN A 99 2.52 -17.04 -8.18
N ASN A 100 1.72 -17.28 -7.14
CA ASN A 100 0.29 -17.57 -7.24
C ASN A 100 -0.60 -16.52 -6.59
N TYR A 101 -0.04 -15.50 -5.93
CA TYR A 101 -0.80 -14.42 -5.34
C TYR A 101 -1.62 -13.72 -6.43
N SER A 102 -2.94 -13.69 -6.22
CA SER A 102 -3.83 -12.84 -6.99
C SER A 102 -3.75 -11.41 -6.46
N GLU A 103 -4.19 -10.46 -7.28
CA GLU A 103 -4.28 -9.06 -6.88
C GLU A 103 -5.08 -8.89 -5.59
N ASP A 104 -6.25 -9.54 -5.47
CA ASP A 104 -7.07 -9.48 -4.26
C ASP A 104 -6.33 -9.98 -3.00
N ALA A 105 -5.54 -11.06 -3.12
CA ALA A 105 -4.79 -11.60 -1.99
C ALA A 105 -3.67 -10.64 -1.56
N LEU A 106 -3.03 -9.95 -2.51
CA LEU A 106 -2.04 -8.94 -2.19
C LEU A 106 -2.68 -7.70 -1.55
N ARG A 107 -3.85 -7.28 -2.03
CA ARG A 107 -4.63 -6.19 -1.42
C ARG A 107 -5.05 -6.52 0.00
N GLU A 108 -5.47 -7.76 0.28
CA GLU A 108 -5.75 -8.22 1.66
C GLU A 108 -4.51 -8.11 2.55
N ILE A 109 -3.31 -8.49 2.06
CA ILE A 109 -2.07 -8.32 2.83
C ILE A 109 -1.80 -6.83 3.10
N ILE A 110 -1.98 -5.94 2.10
CA ILE A 110 -1.81 -4.50 2.31
C ILE A 110 -2.80 -3.96 3.34
N HIS A 111 -4.07 -4.37 3.24
CA HIS A 111 -5.11 -4.00 4.20
C HIS A 111 -4.70 -4.39 5.63
N ASP A 112 -4.31 -5.65 5.84
CA ASP A 112 -4.04 -6.19 7.17
C ASP A 112 -2.70 -5.73 7.77
N ASP A 113 -1.64 -5.68 6.96
CA ASP A 113 -0.27 -5.44 7.45
C ASP A 113 0.18 -3.97 7.31
N PHE A 114 -0.48 -3.19 6.44
CA PHE A 114 -0.09 -1.80 6.12
C PHE A 114 -1.19 -0.77 6.47
N ASN A 115 -2.16 -1.15 7.31
CA ASN A 115 -3.28 -0.29 7.73
C ASN A 115 -3.97 0.33 6.51
N GLY A 116 -4.35 -0.54 5.56
CA GLY A 116 -5.08 -0.16 4.38
C GLY A 116 -6.58 -0.14 4.63
N ASP A 117 -7.27 0.82 4.03
CA ASP A 117 -8.73 0.93 4.03
C ASP A 117 -9.20 1.24 2.59
N TYR A 118 -10.30 0.62 2.17
CA TYR A 118 -10.90 0.92 0.88
C TYR A 118 -11.54 2.31 0.89
N LEU A 119 -11.47 3.04 -0.23
CA LEU A 119 -12.03 4.38 -0.29
C LEU A 119 -13.54 4.40 -0.04
N GLU A 120 -14.26 3.37 -0.47
CA GLU A 120 -15.68 3.24 -0.16
C GLU A 120 -15.96 3.18 1.34
N ASP A 121 -15.14 2.45 2.10
CA ASP A 121 -15.30 2.31 3.55
C ASP A 121 -15.00 3.62 4.29
N ILE A 122 -14.13 4.47 3.72
CA ILE A 122 -13.77 5.77 4.29
C ILE A 122 -14.86 6.82 4.04
N TYR A 123 -15.46 6.85 2.85
CA TYR A 123 -16.29 7.97 2.39
C TYR A 123 -17.79 7.66 2.26
N ASN A 124 -18.21 6.39 2.26
CA ASN A 124 -19.62 5.98 2.14
C ASN A 124 -20.27 5.51 3.46
N ASP A 125 -19.64 5.77 4.60
CA ASP A 125 -20.14 5.43 5.95
C ASP A 125 -21.26 6.39 6.47
#